data_AF-A0A813KGF7-F1
#
_entry.id   AF-A0A813KGF7-F1
#
_cell.length_a   1.000
_cell.length_b   1.000
_cell.length_c   1.000
_cell.angle_alpha   90.00
_cell.angle_beta   90.00
_cell.angle_gamma   90.00
#
_symmetry.space_group_name_H-M   'P 1'
#
loop_
_entity.id
_entity.type
_entity.pdbx_description
1 polymer ?
#
loop_
_entity_poly.entity_id
_entity_poly.type
_entity_poly.pdbx_seq_one_letter_code
_entity_poly.pdbx_strand_id
1 'polypeptide(L)'
;MAGYAEGKLKPDIQRSKFPEQFLFITMEFMNRGTVQNWIDQETLQPSGMLAILQNVATALAHLHENGVTHNDMKPENVLLHADSNGRVQVKLADLGMAQSSENRSSDITRYGMSALCMVTGEKYGTRKFVVGKIEEFVSDVQSCVQESGIDGRLGTSLAELPEILRKVFKAIKDK
;
A
#
# COMPACT_ATOMS: atom_id res chain seq x y z
N MET A 1 -1.29 16.31 8.39
CA MET A 1 -2.56 15.99 7.71
C MET A 1 -3.48 15.29 8.70
N ALA A 2 -4.51 15.94 9.20
CA ALA A 2 -5.54 15.29 10.03
C ALA A 2 -6.78 16.19 10.10
N GLY A 3 -7.46 16.38 8.96
CA GLY A 3 -8.55 17.35 8.83
C GLY A 3 -9.96 16.77 8.95
N TYR A 4 -10.13 15.45 8.82
CA TYR A 4 -11.44 14.84 8.63
C TYR A 4 -11.60 13.59 9.50
N ALA A 5 -12.67 13.54 10.28
CA ALA A 5 -13.20 12.33 10.89
C ALA A 5 -14.71 12.33 10.62
N GLU A 6 -15.27 11.19 10.16
CA GLU A 6 -16.70 11.00 9.91
C GLU A 6 -17.34 12.04 8.95
N GLY A 7 -16.58 12.51 7.96
CA GLY A 7 -17.09 13.49 6.97
C GLY A 7 -17.30 14.90 7.52
N LYS A 8 -16.85 15.19 8.75
CA LYS A 8 -16.87 16.54 9.34
C LYS A 8 -15.44 17.04 9.57
N LEU A 9 -15.23 18.33 9.27
CA LEU A 9 -13.99 19.05 9.58
C LEU A 9 -13.75 19.03 11.09
N LYS A 10 -12.53 18.69 11.53
CA LYS A 10 -12.18 18.75 12.95
C LYS A 10 -12.36 20.18 13.50
N PRO A 11 -12.95 20.35 14.69
CA PRO A 11 -13.34 21.66 15.23
C PRO A 11 -12.17 22.57 15.66
N ASP A 12 -10.95 22.03 15.79
CA ASP A 12 -9.83 22.74 16.44
C ASP A 12 -9.04 23.71 15.54
N ILE A 13 -9.55 24.03 14.35
CA ILE A 13 -9.00 25.12 13.52
C ILE A 13 -10.17 25.97 13.01
N GLN A 14 -10.53 27.02 13.75
CA GLN A 14 -11.39 28.08 13.22
C GLN A 14 -10.67 28.77 12.05
N ARG A 15 -10.96 28.34 10.82
CA ARG A 15 -10.55 29.07 9.62
C ARG A 15 -11.44 30.31 9.51
N SER A 16 -10.86 31.47 9.83
CA SER A 16 -11.55 32.77 9.73
C SER A 16 -11.65 33.30 8.29
N LYS A 17 -10.94 32.68 7.34
CA LYS A 17 -11.05 32.92 5.90
C LYS A 17 -11.09 31.61 5.14
N PHE A 18 -12.14 31.43 4.36
CA PHE A 18 -12.23 30.41 3.33
C PHE A 18 -11.76 31.02 2.00
N PRO A 19 -11.10 30.26 1.11
CA PRO A 19 -10.83 30.75 -0.23
C PRO A 19 -12.15 31.06 -0.94
N GLU A 20 -12.17 32.10 -1.77
CA GLU A 20 -13.36 32.47 -2.55
C GLU A 20 -13.69 31.44 -3.64
N GLN A 21 -12.71 30.62 -3.99
CA GLN A 21 -12.81 29.60 -5.04
C GLN A 21 -12.31 28.26 -4.52
N PHE A 22 -13.01 27.20 -4.88
CA PHE A 22 -12.68 25.83 -4.53
C PHE A 22 -12.68 24.95 -5.78
N LEU A 23 -11.72 24.04 -5.86
CA LEU A 23 -11.74 22.96 -6.83
C LEU A 23 -12.46 21.76 -6.20
N PHE A 24 -13.52 21.30 -6.84
CA PHE A 24 -14.22 20.08 -6.47
C PHE A 24 -13.96 19.00 -7.52
N ILE A 25 -13.56 17.82 -7.07
CA ILE A 25 -13.40 16.64 -7.91
C ILE A 25 -14.46 15.63 -7.45
N THR A 26 -15.36 15.26 -8.35
CA THR A 26 -16.34 14.20 -8.09
C THR A 26 -15.77 12.87 -8.57
N MET A 27 -15.86 11.85 -7.72
CA MET A 27 -15.32 10.52 -7.98
C MET A 27 -16.32 9.46 -7.52
N GLU A 28 -16.12 8.23 -7.98
CA GLU A 28 -16.89 7.09 -7.49
C GLU A 28 -16.71 6.90 -5.98
N PHE A 29 -17.78 6.43 -5.32
CA PHE A 29 -17.74 6.16 -3.88
C PHE A 29 -17.30 4.73 -3.59
N MET A 30 -16.24 4.61 -2.80
CA MET A 30 -15.64 3.33 -2.40
C MET A 30 -16.17 2.90 -1.02
N ASN A 31 -17.24 2.10 -1.03
CA ASN A 31 -18.09 1.81 0.13
C ASN A 31 -17.47 0.87 1.20
N ARG A 32 -16.22 0.43 1.03
CA ARG A 32 -15.48 -0.39 2.01
C ARG A 32 -14.26 0.34 2.58
N GLY A 33 -14.11 1.64 2.32
CA GLY A 33 -13.02 2.44 2.85
C GLY A 33 -11.68 2.14 2.20
N THR A 34 -10.60 2.38 2.95
CA THR A 34 -9.23 2.20 2.50
C THR A 34 -8.64 0.89 3.02
N VAL A 35 -7.56 0.40 2.42
CA VAL A 35 -6.80 -0.73 2.97
C VAL A 35 -6.21 -0.36 4.33
N GLN A 36 -5.82 0.90 4.56
CA GLN A 36 -5.39 1.34 5.89
C GLN A 36 -6.47 1.10 6.96
N ASN A 37 -7.75 1.34 6.65
CA ASN A 37 -8.84 1.06 7.60
C ASN A 37 -8.93 -0.43 7.95
N TRP A 38 -8.65 -1.32 7.00
CA TRP A 38 -8.69 -2.76 7.23
C TRP A 38 -7.48 -3.25 8.03
N ILE A 39 -6.31 -2.63 7.80
CA ILE A 39 -5.09 -2.85 8.60
C ILE A 39 -5.37 -2.41 10.06
N ASP A 40 -5.87 -1.19 10.26
CA ASP A 40 -6.14 -0.63 11.59
C ASP A 40 -7.18 -1.44 12.39
N GLN A 41 -8.07 -2.16 11.70
CA GLN A 41 -9.11 -3.00 12.30
C GLN A 41 -8.69 -4.48 12.44
N GLU A 42 -7.48 -4.85 12.00
CA GLU A 42 -6.99 -6.24 11.98
C GLU A 42 -7.94 -7.22 11.25
N THR A 43 -8.64 -6.73 10.22
CA THR A 43 -9.62 -7.51 9.45
C THR A 43 -9.07 -8.08 8.15
N LEU A 44 -7.84 -7.71 7.79
CA LEU A 44 -7.23 -8.07 6.52
C LEU A 44 -6.69 -9.50 6.54
N GLN A 45 -7.32 -10.39 5.77
CA GLN A 45 -6.89 -11.78 5.63
C GLN A 45 -5.78 -11.94 4.58
N PRO A 46 -4.88 -12.94 4.71
CA PRO A 46 -3.78 -13.16 3.76
C PRO A 46 -4.20 -13.25 2.29
N SER A 47 -5.30 -13.94 2.01
CA SER A 47 -5.85 -14.03 0.65
C SER A 47 -6.31 -12.68 0.11
N GLY A 48 -6.88 -11.84 0.97
CA GLY A 48 -7.25 -10.46 0.65
C GLY A 48 -6.04 -9.57 0.38
N MET A 49 -4.97 -9.71 1.17
CA MET A 49 -3.71 -8.99 0.96
C MET A 49 -3.15 -9.25 -0.43
N LEU A 50 -3.06 -10.53 -0.82
CA LEU A 50 -2.52 -10.91 -2.12
C LEU A 50 -3.35 -10.34 -3.28
N ALA A 51 -4.69 -10.41 -3.17
CA ALA A 51 -5.59 -9.85 -4.17
C ALA A 51 -5.41 -8.32 -4.28
N ILE A 52 -5.29 -7.61 -3.16
CA ILE A 52 -5.03 -6.17 -3.14
C ILE A 52 -3.71 -5.86 -3.82
N LEU A 53 -2.63 -6.54 -3.44
CA LEU A 53 -1.29 -6.32 -4.00
C LEU A 53 -1.27 -6.53 -5.52
N GLN A 54 -1.91 -7.60 -6.01
CA GLN A 54 -2.04 -7.85 -7.44
C GLN A 54 -2.79 -6.73 -8.19
N ASN A 55 -3.90 -6.25 -7.63
CA ASN A 55 -4.66 -5.15 -8.23
C ASN A 55 -3.87 -3.85 -8.24
N VAL A 56 -3.14 -3.54 -7.16
CA VAL A 56 -2.30 -2.34 -7.10
C VAL A 56 -1.11 -2.43 -8.06
N ALA A 57 -0.47 -3.61 -8.17
CA ALA A 57 0.58 -3.83 -9.16
C ALA A 57 0.07 -3.63 -10.59
N THR A 58 -1.15 -4.10 -10.89
CA THR A 58 -1.81 -3.89 -12.18
C THR A 58 -2.08 -2.41 -12.44
N ALA A 59 -2.58 -1.67 -11.44
CA ALA A 59 -2.82 -0.23 -11.55
C ALA A 59 -1.52 0.56 -11.78
N LEU A 60 -0.45 0.24 -11.05
CA LEU A 60 0.86 0.86 -11.23
C LEU A 60 1.45 0.53 -12.60
N ALA A 61 1.36 -0.72 -13.05
CA ALA A 61 1.81 -1.11 -14.39
C ALA A 61 1.09 -0.31 -15.48
N HIS A 62 -0.23 -0.13 -15.35
CA HIS A 62 -1.00 0.69 -16.28
C HIS A 62 -0.54 2.16 -16.31
N LEU A 63 -0.29 2.77 -15.14
CA LEU A 63 0.26 4.13 -15.07
C LEU A 63 1.65 4.18 -15.74
N HIS A 64 2.51 3.23 -15.43
CA HIS A 64 3.88 3.16 -15.94
C HIS A 64 3.93 2.97 -17.46
N GLU A 65 3.03 2.16 -18.04
CA GLU A 65 2.88 2.00 -19.49
C GLU A 65 2.48 3.30 -20.19
N ASN A 66 1.80 4.20 -19.48
CA ASN A 66 1.42 5.53 -19.98
C ASN A 66 2.44 6.61 -19.62
N GLY A 67 3.63 6.23 -19.13
CA GLY A 67 4.69 7.18 -18.76
C GLY A 67 4.34 8.03 -17.54
N VAL A 68 3.47 7.55 -16.66
CA VAL A 68 3.02 8.23 -15.43
C VAL A 68 3.46 7.44 -14.20
N THR A 69 4.04 8.11 -13.20
CA THR A 69 4.28 7.55 -11.87
C THR A 69 3.28 8.10 -10.86
N HIS A 70 2.87 7.28 -9.88
CA HIS A 70 1.88 7.67 -8.87
C HIS A 70 2.53 8.54 -7.77
N ASN A 71 3.72 8.16 -7.31
CA ASN A 71 4.57 8.77 -6.29
C ASN A 71 3.98 8.94 -4.88
N ASP A 72 2.68 8.73 -4.67
CA ASP A 72 2.08 8.64 -3.34
C ASP A 72 1.28 7.35 -3.08
N MET A 73 1.77 6.23 -3.60
CA MET A 73 1.17 4.93 -3.29
C MET A 73 1.38 4.60 -1.79
N LYS A 74 0.32 4.17 -1.10
CA LYS A 74 0.26 3.79 0.31
C LYS A 74 -1.10 3.15 0.65
N PRO A 75 -1.28 2.43 1.77
CA PRO A 75 -2.56 1.78 2.10
C PRO A 75 -3.76 2.73 2.20
N GLU A 76 -3.53 3.98 2.58
CA GLU A 76 -4.56 5.05 2.64
C GLU A 76 -5.13 5.39 1.26
N ASN A 77 -4.33 5.22 0.21
CA ASN A 77 -4.67 5.54 -1.17
C ASN A 77 -5.15 4.31 -1.96
N VAL A 78 -5.28 3.15 -1.30
CA VAL A 78 -5.88 1.96 -1.91
C VAL A 78 -7.29 1.80 -1.37
N LEU A 79 -8.27 1.99 -2.24
CA LEU A 79 -9.68 2.03 -1.90
C LEU A 79 -10.39 0.73 -2.26
N LEU A 80 -11.37 0.36 -1.44
CA LEU A 80 -12.13 -0.87 -1.56
C LEU A 80 -13.61 -0.58 -1.81
N HIS A 81 -14.22 -1.32 -2.73
CA HIS A 81 -15.65 -1.29 -3.00
C HIS A 81 -16.18 -2.71 -3.04
N ALA A 82 -17.37 -2.96 -2.50
CA ALA A 82 -18.10 -4.22 -2.67
C ALA A 82 -19.40 -3.95 -3.42
N ASP A 83 -19.61 -4.67 -4.53
CA ASP A 83 -20.88 -4.63 -5.26
C ASP A 83 -22.01 -5.35 -4.47
N SER A 84 -23.23 -5.28 -4.98
CA SER A 84 -24.40 -5.95 -4.38
C SER A 84 -24.29 -7.47 -4.31
N ASN A 85 -23.38 -8.08 -5.08
CA ASN A 85 -23.11 -9.51 -5.08
C ASN A 85 -21.92 -9.89 -4.17
N GLY A 86 -21.35 -8.91 -3.45
CA GLY A 86 -20.20 -9.10 -2.56
C GLY A 86 -18.85 -9.16 -3.28
N ARG A 87 -18.78 -8.87 -4.59
CA ARG A 87 -17.50 -8.81 -5.31
C ARG A 87 -16.73 -7.55 -4.91
N VAL A 88 -15.50 -7.75 -4.45
CA VAL A 88 -14.62 -6.68 -4.01
C VAL A 88 -13.80 -6.15 -5.19
N GLN A 89 -13.81 -4.83 -5.36
CA GLN A 89 -12.95 -4.09 -6.28
C GLN A 89 -11.91 -3.31 -5.48
N VAL A 90 -10.69 -3.29 -5.99
CA VAL A 90 -9.55 -2.56 -5.43
C VAL A 90 -9.14 -1.48 -6.42
N LYS A 91 -9.05 -0.23 -5.98
CA LYS A 91 -8.63 0.89 -6.83
C LYS A 91 -7.54 1.72 -6.15
N LEU A 92 -6.51 2.06 -6.91
CA LEU A 92 -5.49 3.02 -6.49
C LEU A 92 -6.01 4.43 -6.78
N ALA A 93 -6.02 5.28 -5.75
CA ALA A 93 -6.56 6.63 -5.79
C ALA A 93 -5.51 7.68 -5.38
N ASP A 94 -5.88 8.95 -5.50
CA ASP A 94 -5.04 10.11 -5.16
C ASP A 94 -3.80 10.27 -6.06
N LEU A 95 -4.04 10.79 -7.26
CA LEU A 95 -3.00 11.18 -8.21
C LEU A 95 -2.45 12.58 -7.95
N GLY A 96 -2.62 13.15 -6.75
CA GLY A 96 -2.16 14.51 -6.43
C GLY A 96 -0.65 14.70 -6.57
N MET A 97 0.12 13.62 -6.43
CA MET A 97 1.59 13.59 -6.59
C MET A 97 2.04 12.90 -7.88
N ALA A 98 1.11 12.56 -8.78
CA ALA A 98 1.44 11.85 -10.00
C ALA A 98 2.30 12.73 -10.93
N GLN A 99 3.23 12.12 -11.66
CA GLN A 99 4.15 12.82 -12.55
C GLN A 99 4.34 12.05 -13.85
N SER A 100 4.55 12.77 -14.96
CA SER A 100 5.05 12.14 -16.19
C SER A 100 6.54 11.84 -16.01
N SER A 101 6.89 10.57 -15.88
CA SER A 101 8.23 10.12 -15.53
C SER A 101 8.41 8.63 -15.82
N GLU A 102 9.59 8.26 -16.28
CA GLU A 102 10.00 6.84 -16.40
C GLU A 102 10.68 6.32 -15.13
N ASN A 103 10.99 7.19 -14.15
CA ASN A 103 11.64 6.76 -12.91
C ASN A 103 10.62 6.23 -11.89
N ARG A 104 10.46 4.90 -11.88
CA ARG A 104 9.47 4.16 -11.07
C ARG A 104 9.96 3.80 -9.65
N SER A 105 11.16 4.25 -9.26
CA SER A 105 11.79 3.84 -7.99
C SER A 105 10.95 4.20 -6.75
N SER A 106 10.26 5.35 -6.78
CA SER A 106 9.32 5.76 -5.73
C SER A 106 8.18 4.76 -5.60
N ASP A 107 7.47 4.48 -6.70
CA ASP A 107 6.33 3.55 -6.72
C ASP A 107 6.72 2.15 -6.26
N ILE A 108 7.86 1.62 -6.73
CA ILE A 108 8.37 0.31 -6.32
C ILE A 108 8.63 0.26 -4.81
N THR A 109 9.29 1.29 -4.27
CA THR A 109 9.61 1.36 -2.83
C THR A 109 8.33 1.41 -1.99
N ARG A 110 7.37 2.23 -2.42
CA ARG A 110 6.08 2.44 -1.74
C ARG A 110 5.19 1.21 -1.81
N TYR A 111 5.24 0.50 -2.93
CA TYR A 111 4.57 -0.79 -3.10
C TYR A 111 5.06 -1.81 -2.08
N GLY A 112 6.38 -1.99 -1.97
CA GLY A 112 6.98 -2.87 -0.96
C GLY A 112 6.64 -2.44 0.47
N MET A 113 6.64 -1.14 0.76
CA MET A 113 6.26 -0.63 2.08
C MET A 113 4.80 -0.89 2.43
N SER A 114 3.90 -0.75 1.46
CA SER A 114 2.48 -1.04 1.68
C SER A 114 2.23 -2.52 1.92
N ALA A 115 2.94 -3.40 1.21
CA ALA A 115 2.90 -4.84 1.47
C ALA A 115 3.36 -5.14 2.90
N LEU A 116 4.44 -4.50 3.38
CA LEU A 116 4.89 -4.67 4.76
C LEU A 116 3.84 -4.20 5.78
N CYS A 117 3.20 -3.04 5.56
CA CYS A 117 2.12 -2.56 6.43
C CYS A 117 0.97 -3.55 6.50
N MET A 118 0.57 -4.15 5.37
CA MET A 118 -0.51 -5.16 5.33
C MET A 118 -0.16 -6.41 6.13
N VAL A 119 1.10 -6.87 6.07
CA VAL A 119 1.53 -8.08 6.79
C VAL A 119 1.75 -7.80 8.28
N THR A 120 2.35 -6.67 8.62
CA THR A 120 2.83 -6.39 9.99
C THR A 120 1.85 -5.61 10.85
N GLY A 121 0.81 -5.03 10.25
CA GLY A 121 -0.08 -4.08 10.94
C GLY A 121 0.54 -2.70 11.19
N GLU A 122 1.81 -2.50 10.83
CA GLU A 122 2.51 -1.24 11.10
C GLU A 122 1.99 -0.09 10.22
N LYS A 123 1.93 1.11 10.80
CA LYS A 123 1.46 2.30 10.09
C LYS A 123 2.44 2.73 8.99
N TYR A 124 1.88 3.21 7.89
CA TYR A 124 2.69 3.74 6.80
C TYR A 124 3.46 4.99 7.25
N GLY A 125 4.77 5.05 6.95
CA GLY A 125 5.61 6.22 7.25
C GLY A 125 6.16 6.34 8.68
N THR A 126 5.86 5.42 9.59
CA THR A 126 6.41 5.41 10.98
C THR A 126 7.86 4.94 11.08
N ARG A 127 8.60 4.80 9.96
CA ARG A 127 9.98 4.25 9.93
C ARG A 127 10.90 4.91 10.96
N LYS A 128 11.03 4.27 12.14
CA LYS A 128 12.24 3.53 12.49
C LYS A 128 11.85 2.06 12.46
N PHE A 129 12.37 1.31 11.51
CA PHE A 129 12.17 -0.12 11.50
C PHE A 129 12.72 -0.72 12.79
N VAL A 130 11.87 -1.39 13.56
CA VAL A 130 12.34 -2.22 14.66
C VAL A 130 12.99 -3.44 14.01
N VAL A 131 14.32 -3.44 13.96
CA VAL A 131 15.15 -4.47 13.29
C VAL A 131 14.73 -5.90 13.68
N GLY A 132 14.28 -6.11 14.93
CA GLY A 132 13.79 -7.41 15.40
C GLY A 132 12.60 -7.95 14.61
N LYS A 133 11.62 -7.12 14.26
CA LYS A 133 10.42 -7.55 13.51
C LYS A 133 10.73 -7.87 12.04
N ILE A 134 11.79 -7.28 11.48
CA ILE A 134 12.23 -7.58 10.11
C ILE A 134 12.80 -9.00 10.04
N GLU A 135 13.69 -9.35 10.97
CA GLU A 135 14.30 -10.69 10.96
C GLU A 135 13.26 -11.77 11.27
N GLU A 136 12.30 -11.49 12.16
CA GLU A 136 11.15 -12.36 12.40
C GLU A 136 10.33 -12.57 11.11
N PHE A 137 9.94 -11.48 10.43
CA PHE A 137 9.21 -11.57 9.17
C PHE A 137 9.99 -12.32 8.07
N VAL A 138 11.29 -12.06 7.92
CA VAL A 138 12.13 -12.76 6.95
C VAL A 138 12.23 -14.25 7.30
N SER A 139 12.32 -14.59 8.58
CA SER A 139 12.32 -15.97 9.06
C SER A 139 11.00 -16.68 8.78
N ASP A 140 9.87 -15.99 8.98
CA ASP A 140 8.53 -16.52 8.68
C ASP A 140 8.36 -16.77 7.18
N VAL A 141 8.79 -15.83 6.34
CA VAL A 141 8.79 -16.00 4.88
C VAL A 141 9.68 -17.19 4.48
N GLN A 142 10.85 -17.33 5.09
CA GLN A 142 11.76 -18.44 4.81
C GLN A 142 11.13 -19.79 5.18
N SER A 143 10.49 -19.88 6.35
CA SER A 143 9.79 -21.09 6.80
C SER A 143 8.63 -21.42 5.86
N CYS A 144 7.81 -20.42 5.49
CA CYS A 144 6.71 -20.60 4.55
C CYS A 144 7.19 -21.15 3.21
N VAL A 145 8.27 -20.58 2.64
CA VAL A 145 8.81 -21.03 1.35
C VAL A 145 9.30 -22.48 1.43
N GLN A 146 9.95 -22.86 2.53
CA GLN A 146 10.43 -24.23 2.74
C GLN A 146 9.27 -25.23 2.89
N GLU A 147 8.21 -24.86 3.61
CA GLU A 147 7.03 -25.70 3.83
C GLU A 147 6.15 -25.83 2.57
N SER A 148 6.17 -24.84 1.69
CA SER A 148 5.29 -24.79 0.51
C SER A 148 5.62 -25.84 -0.55
N GLY A 149 6.85 -26.38 -0.57
CA GLY A 149 7.27 -27.39 -1.56
C GLY A 149 7.12 -26.95 -3.02
N ILE A 150 7.19 -25.65 -3.30
CA ILE A 150 6.94 -25.09 -4.64
C ILE A 150 8.17 -25.31 -5.50
N ASP A 151 8.01 -26.08 -6.57
CA ASP A 151 9.06 -26.37 -7.56
C ASP A 151 8.99 -25.48 -8.81
N GLY A 152 10.07 -25.50 -9.60
CA GLY A 152 10.15 -24.78 -10.87
C GLY A 152 10.56 -23.31 -10.73
N ARG A 153 10.26 -22.50 -11.76
CA ARG A 153 10.70 -21.08 -11.86
C ARG A 153 10.17 -20.20 -10.73
N LEU A 154 8.96 -20.51 -10.24
CA LEU A 154 8.36 -19.80 -9.10
C LEU A 154 9.06 -20.20 -7.78
N GLY A 155 9.37 -21.48 -7.61
CA GLY A 155 10.11 -21.98 -6.45
C GLY A 155 11.49 -21.34 -6.30
N THR A 156 12.21 -21.16 -7.41
CA THR A 156 13.52 -20.49 -7.42
C THR A 156 13.41 -19.02 -7.01
N SER A 157 12.45 -18.27 -7.56
CA SER A 157 12.22 -16.87 -7.17
C SER A 157 11.76 -16.73 -5.72
N LEU A 158 10.94 -17.66 -5.23
CA LEU A 158 10.48 -17.66 -3.83
C LEU A 158 11.61 -18.05 -2.85
N ALA A 159 12.51 -18.96 -3.23
CA ALA A 159 13.67 -19.32 -2.43
C ALA A 159 14.65 -18.15 -2.22
N GLU A 160 14.71 -17.22 -3.18
CA GLU A 160 15.54 -16.02 -3.11
C GLU A 160 14.90 -14.88 -2.30
N LEU A 161 13.57 -14.90 -2.10
CA LEU A 161 12.83 -13.81 -1.43
C LEU A 161 13.38 -13.44 -0.05
N PRO A 162 13.68 -14.38 0.87
CA PRO A 162 14.20 -14.02 2.18
C PRO A 162 15.49 -13.18 2.07
N GLU A 163 16.40 -13.56 1.18
CA GLU A 163 17.67 -12.88 1.02
C GLU A 163 17.52 -11.53 0.29
N ILE A 164 16.60 -11.43 -0.68
CA ILE A 164 16.22 -10.18 -1.31
C ILE A 164 15.63 -9.21 -0.27
N LEU A 165 14.73 -9.69 0.59
CA LEU A 165 14.12 -8.90 1.65
C LEU A 165 15.19 -8.37 2.61
N ARG A 166 16.14 -9.21 3.08
CA ARG A 166 17.27 -8.75 3.91
C ARG A 166 18.06 -7.62 3.26
N LYS A 167 18.37 -7.74 1.95
CA LYS A 167 19.09 -6.71 1.20
C LYS A 167 18.31 -5.40 1.12
N VAL A 168 17.00 -5.47 0.83
CA VAL A 168 16.12 -4.30 0.78
C VAL A 168 16.07 -3.60 2.13
N PHE A 169 15.85 -4.35 3.22
CA PHE A 169 15.78 -3.78 4.56
C PHE A 169 17.11 -3.22 5.04
N LYS A 170 18.24 -3.83 4.67
CA LYS A 170 19.58 -3.28 4.94
C LYS A 170 19.82 -1.96 4.22
N ALA A 171 19.49 -1.87 2.93
CA ALA A 171 19.63 -0.64 2.15
C ALA A 171 18.75 0.51 2.66
N ILE A 172 17.66 0.17 3.33
CA ILE A 172 16.78 1.11 4.01
C ILE A 172 17.36 1.58 5.36
N LYS A 173 18.12 0.73 6.07
CA LYS A 173 18.79 1.07 7.33
C LYS A 173 19.95 2.06 7.15
N ASP A 174 20.62 1.98 6.00
CA ASP A 174 21.82 2.76 5.70
C ASP A 174 21.51 4.16 5.10
N LYS A 175 20.24 4.56 5.02
CA LYS A 175 19.75 5.89 4.62
C LYS A 175 19.13 6.63 5.80
#